data_AF-A0A8C7FRZ9-F1
#
_entry.id   AF-A0A8C7FRZ9-F1
#
_cell.length_a   1.000
_cell.length_b   1.000
_cell.length_c   1.000
_cell.angle_alpha   90.00
_cell.angle_beta   90.00
_cell.angle_gamma   90.00
#
_symmetry.space_group_name_H-M   'P 1'
#
loop_
_entity.id
_entity.type
_entity.pdbx_description
1 polymer ?
#
loop_
_entity_poly.entity_id
_entity_poly.type
_entity_poly.pdbx_seq_one_letter_code
_entity_poly.pdbx_strand_id
1 'polypeptide(L)'
;SYTGGPWWQLIYKTKIDTSSWTAEVPDSVSGLEGSCIVIPCSFNYPEPKIKPSEFTGIWFKDTSEVIYHTDSSNVITDYRGRTELVGNLRQKNCSLRIDPLHSSDKGPFTFRIEIKDYNKASYKDDRVSIAVRGKFSRENRQLPYLPPALCLTPAHLIPLSSPGATLEHPASKHSSRPRASGKRHQP
;
A
#
# COMPACT_ATOMS: atom_id res chain seq x y z
N SER A 1 33.74 2.53 29.97
CA SER A 1 32.92 1.31 29.92
C SER A 1 31.50 1.71 29.60
N TYR A 2 31.14 1.66 28.32
CA TYR A 2 29.82 2.02 27.80
C TYR A 2 28.90 0.81 28.00
N THR A 3 27.97 0.89 28.96
CA THR A 3 26.93 -0.15 29.11
C THR A 3 25.82 0.15 28.12
N GLY A 4 25.84 -0.53 26.98
CA GLY A 4 24.84 -0.41 25.92
C GLY A 4 23.44 -0.74 26.43
N GLY A 5 22.56 0.26 26.40
CA GLY A 5 21.13 0.07 26.60
C GLY A 5 20.47 -0.62 25.40
N PRO A 6 19.25 -1.16 25.56
CA PRO A 6 18.62 -1.96 24.52
C PRO A 6 18.26 -1.12 23.28
N TRP A 7 18.56 -1.65 22.10
CA TRP A 7 18.34 -1.00 20.80
C TRP A 7 16.87 -0.72 20.45
N TRP A 8 15.91 -1.24 21.24
CA TRP A 8 14.49 -0.96 21.07
C TRP A 8 14.05 0.42 21.56
N GLN A 9 14.93 1.17 22.25
CA GLN A 9 14.65 2.55 22.68
C GLN A 9 14.74 3.59 21.54
N LEU A 10 15.23 3.21 20.35
CA LEU A 10 15.36 4.12 19.19
C LEU A 10 14.18 4.06 18.20
N ILE A 11 13.16 3.23 18.44
CA ILE A 11 12.02 3.06 17.51
C ILE A 11 10.70 3.64 18.05
N TYR A 12 10.64 4.11 19.30
CA TYR A 12 9.38 4.58 19.93
C TYR A 12 9.37 6.05 20.37
N LYS A 13 10.15 6.92 19.73
CA LYS A 13 10.03 8.38 19.92
C LYS A 13 9.99 9.15 18.62
N THR A 14 9.03 8.85 17.76
CA THR A 14 8.36 9.94 17.05
C THR A 14 7.11 10.27 17.86
N LYS A 15 7.22 11.26 18.75
CA LYS A 15 6.03 12.01 19.12
C LYS A 15 5.53 12.59 17.79
N ILE A 16 4.45 12.04 17.24
CA ILE A 16 3.70 12.73 16.20
C ILE A 16 3.32 14.06 16.84
N ASP A 17 3.94 15.14 16.35
CA ASP A 17 3.62 16.46 16.82
C ASP A 17 2.23 16.80 16.29
N THR A 18 1.20 16.50 17.10
CA THR A 18 -0.22 16.75 16.83
C THR A 18 -0.55 18.24 16.66
N SER A 19 0.45 19.11 16.65
CA SER A 19 0.32 20.55 16.41
C SER A 19 0.74 21.00 15.01
N SER A 20 1.19 20.09 14.13
CA SER A 20 1.71 20.44 12.81
C SER A 20 0.92 19.81 11.65
N TRP A 21 0.91 20.52 10.53
CA TRP A 21 0.42 20.01 9.25
C TRP A 21 1.54 19.20 8.60
N THR A 22 1.43 17.88 8.65
CA THR A 22 2.42 16.97 8.06
C THR A 22 1.73 15.81 7.35
N ALA A 23 2.37 15.24 6.34
CA ALA A 23 1.97 13.95 5.79
C ALA A 23 3.15 12.99 5.79
N GLU A 24 2.85 11.70 5.91
CA GLU A 24 3.82 10.64 5.67
C GLU A 24 3.37 9.88 4.44
N VAL A 25 4.17 10.00 3.38
CA VAL A 25 4.01 9.27 2.13
C VAL A 25 5.41 8.83 1.69
N PRO A 26 5.59 7.65 1.11
CA PRO A 26 6.89 7.26 0.56
C PRO A 26 7.24 8.13 -0.65
N ASP A 27 8.54 8.41 -0.84
CA ASP A 27 9.03 9.12 -2.05
C ASP A 27 8.65 8.39 -3.34
N SER A 28 8.64 7.05 -3.28
CA SER A 28 8.23 6.21 -4.40
C SER A 28 7.58 4.90 -3.98
N VAL A 29 6.63 4.45 -4.78
CA VAL A 29 6.07 3.09 -4.76
C VAL A 29 6.25 2.45 -6.12
N SER A 30 6.30 1.12 -6.20
CA SER A 30 6.42 0.41 -7.47
C SER A 30 5.24 -0.55 -7.68
N GLY A 31 4.74 -0.60 -8.91
CA GLY A 31 3.65 -1.50 -9.30
C GLY A 31 3.85 -2.07 -10.69
N LEU A 32 3.11 -3.13 -11.02
CA LEU A 32 3.10 -3.73 -12.36
C LEU A 32 1.98 -3.10 -13.18
N GLU A 33 2.27 -2.79 -14.44
CA GLU A 33 1.25 -2.34 -15.38
C GLU A 33 0.12 -3.40 -15.49
N GLY A 34 -1.13 -2.94 -15.36
CA GLY A 34 -2.33 -3.77 -15.35
C GLY A 34 -2.69 -4.37 -13.98
N SER A 35 -1.84 -4.22 -12.96
CA SER A 35 -2.16 -4.60 -11.58
C SER A 35 -2.72 -3.42 -10.77
N CYS A 36 -3.27 -3.69 -9.60
CA CYS A 36 -3.64 -2.64 -8.65
C CYS A 36 -2.44 -2.23 -7.78
N ILE A 37 -2.41 -0.98 -7.33
CA ILE A 37 -1.43 -0.46 -6.37
C ILE A 37 -2.12 0.35 -5.28
N VAL A 38 -1.56 0.33 -4.07
CA VAL A 38 -1.95 1.22 -2.97
C VAL A 38 -0.77 2.13 -2.65
N ILE A 39 -1.03 3.44 -2.67
CA ILE A 39 -0.15 4.47 -2.15
C ILE A 39 -0.46 4.60 -0.64
N PRO A 40 0.43 4.14 0.26
CA PRO A 40 0.23 4.33 1.69
C PRO A 40 0.40 5.81 2.03
N CYS A 41 -0.51 6.35 2.84
CA CYS A 41 -0.49 7.75 3.22
C CYS A 41 -1.09 7.92 4.62
N SER A 42 -0.37 8.62 5.48
CA SER A 42 -0.91 9.18 6.74
C SER A 42 -0.78 10.70 6.72
N PHE A 43 -1.61 11.40 7.47
CA PHE A 43 -1.53 12.85 7.58
C PHE A 43 -1.84 13.34 8.98
N ASN A 44 -1.46 14.56 9.29
CA ASN A 44 -1.69 15.18 10.56
C ASN A 44 -2.04 16.66 10.40
N TYR A 45 -2.77 17.18 11.37
CA TYR A 45 -3.19 18.57 11.43
C TYR A 45 -3.33 18.99 12.89
N PRO A 46 -3.25 20.30 13.21
CA PRO A 46 -3.46 20.78 14.56
C PRO A 46 -4.89 20.49 15.01
N GLU A 47 -5.05 19.78 16.13
CA GLU A 47 -6.39 19.40 16.61
C GLU A 47 -7.21 20.63 17.04
N PRO A 48 -8.39 20.88 16.43
CA PRO A 48 -9.26 21.97 16.84
C PRO A 48 -9.96 21.68 18.18
N LYS A 49 -10.41 22.75 18.85
CA LYS A 49 -11.24 22.63 20.07
C LYS A 49 -12.57 21.92 19.82
N ILE A 50 -13.15 22.13 18.64
CA ILE A 50 -14.41 21.51 18.20
C ILE A 50 -14.04 20.41 17.21
N LYS A 51 -14.51 19.19 17.45
CA LYS A 51 -14.23 18.05 16.56
C LYS A 51 -14.82 18.30 15.17
N PRO A 52 -14.03 18.13 14.09
CA PRO A 52 -14.57 18.29 12.75
C PRO A 52 -15.63 17.25 12.39
N SER A 53 -16.68 17.72 11.74
CA SER A 53 -17.81 16.88 11.32
C SER A 53 -17.56 16.20 9.98
N GLU A 54 -16.82 16.84 9.08
CA GLU A 54 -16.70 16.43 7.68
C GLU A 54 -15.28 16.66 7.15
N PHE A 55 -14.79 15.69 6.38
CA PHE A 55 -13.46 15.68 5.78
C PHE A 55 -13.59 15.35 4.30
N THR A 56 -12.95 16.15 3.44
CA THR A 56 -12.83 15.89 2.01
C THR A 56 -11.37 15.65 1.67
N GLY A 57 -11.04 14.43 1.24
CA GLY A 57 -9.71 14.06 0.78
C GLY A 57 -9.61 14.20 -0.74
N ILE A 58 -8.51 14.75 -1.21
CA ILE A 58 -8.27 14.98 -2.64
C ILE A 58 -6.84 14.55 -2.96
N TRP A 59 -6.68 13.79 -4.04
CA TRP A 59 -5.35 13.51 -4.58
C TRP A 59 -5.15 14.23 -5.90
N PHE A 60 -3.99 14.86 -6.03
CA PHE A 60 -3.57 15.55 -7.23
C PHE A 60 -2.39 14.83 -7.87
N LYS A 61 -2.35 14.84 -9.20
CA LYS A 61 -1.16 14.62 -10.00
C LYS A 61 -0.63 15.99 -10.46
N ASP A 62 0.69 16.16 -10.45
CA ASP A 62 1.37 17.40 -10.88
C ASP A 62 0.79 18.67 -10.23
N THR A 63 0.28 18.54 -9.00
CA THR A 63 -0.35 19.59 -8.17
C THR A 63 -1.64 20.24 -8.69
N SER A 64 -2.13 19.88 -9.88
CA SER A 64 -3.31 20.51 -10.51
C SER A 64 -4.36 19.52 -11.00
N GLU A 65 -3.95 18.33 -11.45
CA GLU A 65 -4.86 17.33 -12.00
C GLU A 65 -5.48 16.51 -10.88
N VAL A 66 -6.80 16.62 -10.68
CA VAL A 66 -7.52 15.84 -9.66
C VAL A 66 -7.63 14.40 -10.12
N ILE A 67 -6.90 13.49 -9.46
CA ILE A 67 -6.96 12.06 -9.74
C ILE A 67 -7.90 11.31 -8.81
N TYR A 68 -8.22 11.87 -7.62
CA TYR A 68 -9.25 11.35 -6.73
C TYR A 68 -9.97 12.49 -6.03
N HIS A 69 -11.29 12.37 -5.96
CA HIS A 69 -12.19 13.22 -5.20
C HIS A 69 -13.47 12.43 -4.87
N THR A 70 -14.13 12.74 -3.76
CA THR A 70 -15.38 12.05 -3.35
C THR A 70 -16.48 12.19 -4.42
N ASP A 71 -16.60 13.37 -5.01
CA ASP A 71 -17.36 13.60 -6.24
C ASP A 71 -16.48 13.26 -7.46
N SER A 72 -16.81 12.15 -8.12
CA SER A 72 -16.08 11.61 -9.27
C SER A 72 -16.16 12.48 -10.53
N SER A 73 -17.10 13.43 -10.59
CA SER A 73 -17.19 14.38 -11.71
C SER A 73 -15.99 15.33 -11.76
N ASN A 74 -15.35 15.59 -10.61
CA ASN A 74 -14.14 16.40 -10.50
C ASN A 74 -12.86 15.64 -10.89
N VAL A 75 -12.93 14.31 -11.05
CA VAL A 75 -11.77 13.47 -11.38
C VAL A 75 -11.54 13.48 -12.90
N ILE A 76 -10.28 13.65 -13.30
CA ILE A 76 -9.89 13.63 -14.72
C ILE A 76 -10.19 12.26 -15.36
N THR A 77 -10.52 12.27 -16.65
CA THR A 77 -11.04 11.10 -17.37
C THR A 77 -10.15 9.87 -17.21
N ASP A 78 -8.84 10.03 -17.30
CA ASP A 78 -7.89 8.92 -17.23
C ASP A 78 -7.90 8.20 -15.88
N TYR A 79 -8.28 8.85 -14.78
CA TYR A 79 -8.32 8.25 -13.43
C TYR A 79 -9.73 7.93 -12.95
N ARG A 80 -10.76 8.46 -13.62
CA ARG A 80 -12.16 8.28 -13.24
C ARG A 80 -12.52 6.79 -13.21
N GLY A 81 -12.99 6.32 -12.06
CA GLY A 81 -13.35 4.91 -11.83
C GLY A 81 -12.16 3.98 -11.58
N ARG A 82 -10.91 4.47 -11.65
CA ARG A 82 -9.70 3.69 -11.30
C ARG A 82 -9.17 3.98 -9.91
N THR A 83 -9.55 5.10 -9.32
CA THR A 83 -9.02 5.55 -8.02
C THR A 83 -10.02 5.44 -6.89
N GLU A 84 -9.58 4.94 -5.74
CA GLU A 84 -10.41 4.84 -4.53
C GLU A 84 -9.59 5.19 -3.29
N LEU A 85 -10.14 6.01 -2.40
CA LEU A 85 -9.56 6.20 -1.08
C LEU A 85 -9.89 4.98 -0.21
N VAL A 86 -8.86 4.19 0.08
CA VAL A 86 -8.97 2.98 0.93
C VAL A 86 -8.65 3.29 2.41
N GLY A 87 -8.15 4.48 2.70
CA GLY A 87 -7.92 4.99 4.04
C GLY A 87 -9.15 5.65 4.68
N ASN A 88 -9.16 5.73 6.01
CA ASN A 88 -10.15 6.48 6.77
C ASN A 88 -9.58 7.85 7.20
N LEU A 89 -10.12 8.94 6.65
CA LEU A 89 -9.66 10.31 6.95
C LEU A 89 -9.83 10.69 8.44
N ARG A 90 -10.84 10.14 9.13
CA ARG A 90 -11.02 10.37 10.58
C ARG A 90 -9.93 9.69 11.41
N GLN A 91 -9.31 8.66 10.87
CA GLN A 91 -8.16 7.95 11.44
C GLN A 91 -6.84 8.45 10.83
N LYS A 92 -6.84 9.63 10.20
CA LYS A 92 -5.64 10.24 9.62
C LYS A 92 -4.96 9.39 8.54
N ASN A 93 -5.73 8.52 7.88
CA ASN A 93 -5.25 7.65 6.81
C ASN A 93 -5.81 8.13 5.46
N CYS A 94 -4.91 8.55 4.58
CA CYS A 94 -5.19 9.11 3.26
C CYS A 94 -4.85 8.15 2.11
N SER A 95 -4.63 6.86 2.41
CA SER A 95 -4.14 5.88 1.44
C SER A 95 -5.05 5.74 0.22
N LEU A 96 -4.44 5.75 -0.96
CA LEU A 96 -5.13 5.74 -2.25
C LEU A 96 -4.84 4.44 -3.00
N ARG A 97 -5.88 3.79 -3.53
CA ARG A 97 -5.76 2.71 -4.49
C ARG A 97 -5.90 3.23 -5.92
N ILE A 98 -5.07 2.73 -6.84
CA ILE A 98 -5.20 2.90 -8.28
C ILE A 98 -5.31 1.51 -8.91
N ASP A 99 -6.39 1.26 -9.66
CA ASP A 99 -6.70 -0.03 -10.26
C ASP A 99 -7.54 0.11 -11.55
N PRO A 100 -7.06 -0.36 -12.71
CA PRO A 100 -5.73 -0.91 -12.95
C PRO A 100 -4.67 0.20 -13.03
N LEU A 101 -3.42 -0.11 -12.71
CA LEU A 101 -2.26 0.77 -12.92
C LEU A 101 -1.89 0.83 -14.40
N HIS A 102 -1.78 2.02 -14.95
CA HIS A 102 -1.32 2.26 -16.32
C HIS A 102 0.15 2.67 -16.35
N SER A 103 0.83 2.43 -17.47
CA SER A 103 2.22 2.85 -17.68
C SER A 103 2.43 4.37 -17.62
N SER A 104 1.37 5.16 -17.80
CA SER A 104 1.37 6.63 -17.70
C SER A 104 1.21 7.17 -16.25
N ASP A 105 0.92 6.32 -15.26
CA ASP A 105 0.62 6.73 -13.88
C ASP A 105 1.87 7.06 -13.05
N LYS A 106 2.89 7.70 -13.62
CA LYS A 106 4.21 7.84 -12.97
C LYS A 106 4.30 8.91 -11.88
N GLY A 107 3.27 9.74 -11.70
CA GLY A 107 3.25 10.85 -10.75
C GLY A 107 4.11 12.04 -11.20
N PRO A 108 4.48 12.96 -10.28
CA PRO A 108 4.25 12.90 -8.83
C PRO A 108 2.80 13.12 -8.42
N PHE A 109 2.44 12.58 -7.26
CA PHE A 109 1.13 12.73 -6.62
C PHE A 109 1.24 13.38 -5.24
N THR A 110 0.25 14.18 -4.87
CA THR A 110 0.17 14.88 -3.57
C THR A 110 -1.23 14.81 -2.98
N PHE A 111 -1.32 14.67 -1.66
CA PHE A 111 -2.58 14.67 -0.93
C PHE A 111 -2.98 16.09 -0.46
N ARG A 112 -4.29 16.32 -0.41
CA ARG A 112 -4.92 17.50 0.17
C ARG A 112 -6.08 17.08 1.05
N ILE A 113 -6.20 17.75 2.20
CA ILE A 113 -7.34 17.62 3.10
C ILE A 113 -8.10 18.94 3.18
N GLU A 114 -9.42 18.87 3.13
CA GLU A 114 -10.32 19.97 3.48
C GLU A 114 -11.18 19.56 4.66
N ILE A 115 -11.13 20.35 5.73
CA ILE A 115 -11.81 20.09 7.00
C ILE A 115 -12.87 21.16 7.17
N LYS A 116 -14.13 20.76 7.16
CA LYS A 116 -15.27 21.69 7.27
C LYS A 116 -15.22 22.44 8.60
N ASP A 117 -15.51 23.74 8.54
CA ASP A 117 -15.50 24.67 9.67
C ASP A 117 -14.15 24.79 10.41
N TYR A 118 -13.05 24.38 9.77
CA TYR A 118 -11.71 24.47 10.35
C TYR A 118 -10.68 25.05 9.38
N ASN A 119 -10.08 24.22 8.51
CA ASN A 119 -9.04 24.66 7.58
C ASN A 119 -8.83 23.62 6.47
N LYS A 120 -7.93 23.92 5.52
CA LYS A 120 -7.57 23.06 4.41
C LYS A 120 -6.07 23.16 4.12
N ALA A 121 -5.45 22.04 3.80
CA ALA A 121 -4.00 21.98 3.54
C ALA A 121 -3.67 21.01 2.41
N SER A 122 -2.69 21.39 1.59
CA SER A 122 -2.06 20.51 0.62
C SER A 122 -0.64 20.21 1.08
N TYR A 123 -0.28 18.94 1.16
CA TYR A 123 1.04 18.48 1.60
C TYR A 123 1.98 18.47 0.38
N LYS A 124 2.44 19.66 -0.02
CA LYS A 124 3.17 19.86 -1.30
C LYS A 124 4.61 19.34 -1.28
N ASP A 125 5.19 19.28 -0.09
CA ASP A 125 6.55 18.75 0.12
C ASP A 125 6.53 17.22 0.23
N ASP A 126 5.40 16.65 0.65
CA ASP A 126 5.17 15.21 0.79
C ASP A 126 4.54 14.64 -0.50
N ARG A 127 5.39 14.26 -1.45
CA ARG A 127 4.98 13.76 -2.78
C ARG A 127 5.47 12.33 -3.03
N VAL A 128 4.71 11.59 -3.83
CA VAL A 128 5.02 10.22 -4.21
C VAL A 128 5.06 10.05 -5.72
N SER A 129 6.05 9.32 -6.23
CA SER A 129 6.11 8.90 -7.63
C SER A 129 5.90 7.39 -7.77
N ILE A 130 5.27 6.95 -8.86
CA ILE A 130 5.05 5.52 -9.09
C ILE A 130 6.04 5.01 -10.14
N ALA A 131 6.86 4.04 -9.75
CA ALA A 131 7.67 3.27 -10.67
C ALA A 131 6.83 2.15 -11.30
N VAL A 132 6.31 2.38 -12.49
CA VAL A 132 5.53 1.37 -13.24
C VAL A 132 6.47 0.42 -13.96
N ARG A 133 6.40 -0.85 -13.59
CA ARG A 133 7.11 -1.95 -14.26
C ARG A 133 6.22 -2.52 -15.37
N GLY A 134 6.85 -3.01 -16.44
CA GLY A 134 6.13 -3.45 -17.65
C GLY A 134 5.11 -4.56 -17.39
N LYS A 135 4.21 -4.75 -18.36
CA LYS A 135 3.19 -5.81 -18.32
C LYS A 135 3.80 -7.17 -18.05
N PHE A 136 3.10 -7.97 -17.26
CA PHE A 136 3.45 -9.38 -17.09
C PHE A 136 3.33 -10.09 -18.45
N SER A 137 4.46 -10.40 -19.10
CA SER A 137 4.47 -11.27 -20.27
C SER A 137 4.70 -12.72 -19.81
N ARG A 138 3.95 -13.67 -20.39
CA ARG A 138 4.05 -15.11 -20.09
C ARG A 138 5.42 -15.72 -20.39
N GLU A 139 6.35 -14.96 -20.97
CA GLU A 139 7.67 -15.44 -21.37
C GLU A 139 8.69 -15.45 -20.23
N ASN A 140 8.46 -14.69 -19.15
CA ASN A 140 9.40 -14.65 -18.02
C ASN A 140 8.91 -15.53 -16.85
N ARG A 141 9.14 -16.84 -16.97
CA ARG A 141 8.66 -17.89 -16.05
C ARG A 141 9.48 -18.03 -14.76
N GLN A 142 10.01 -16.93 -14.22
CA GLN A 142 10.80 -16.96 -13.00
C GLN A 142 10.49 -15.70 -12.16
N LEU A 143 9.38 -15.70 -11.42
CA LEU A 143 9.19 -14.95 -10.17
C LEU A 143 7.84 -15.40 -9.55
N PRO A 144 7.75 -15.62 -8.23
CA PRO A 144 6.53 -16.12 -7.60
C PRO A 144 5.41 -15.08 -7.72
N TYR A 145 4.36 -15.46 -8.44
CA TYR A 145 3.15 -14.68 -8.65
C TYR A 145 2.51 -14.30 -7.31
N LEU A 146 2.12 -13.03 -7.20
CA LEU A 146 1.25 -12.52 -6.16
C LEU A 146 -0.11 -12.23 -6.84
N PRO A 147 -1.22 -12.89 -6.43
CA PRO A 147 -2.49 -12.79 -7.14
C PRO A 147 -3.16 -11.41 -6.98
N PRO A 148 -4.10 -11.04 -7.88
CA PRO A 148 -4.90 -9.79 -7.81
C PRO A 148 -5.65 -9.56 -6.49
N ALA A 149 -5.71 -10.57 -5.61
CA ALA A 149 -6.33 -10.52 -4.29
C ALA A 149 -5.63 -9.59 -3.26
N LEU A 150 -4.48 -9.00 -3.60
CA LEU A 150 -3.67 -8.21 -2.65
C LEU A 150 -4.15 -6.79 -2.39
N CYS A 151 -5.10 -6.27 -3.17
CA CYS A 151 -5.64 -4.93 -2.90
C CYS A 151 -6.73 -4.88 -1.83
N LEU A 152 -7.08 -6.02 -1.21
CA LEU A 152 -8.13 -6.12 -0.19
C LEU A 152 -7.63 -6.65 1.16
N THR A 153 -6.34 -6.93 1.33
CA THR A 153 -5.78 -7.46 2.59
C THR A 153 -4.88 -6.44 3.30
N PRO A 154 -5.20 -6.00 4.54
CA PRO A 154 -4.35 -5.10 5.35
C PRO A 154 -2.98 -5.67 5.74
N ALA A 155 -2.71 -6.95 5.45
CA ALA A 155 -1.45 -7.60 5.77
C ALA A 155 -0.57 -7.65 4.52
N HIS A 156 0.36 -6.71 4.39
CA HIS A 156 1.71 -6.84 3.80
C HIS A 156 2.31 -5.45 3.52
N LEU A 157 2.30 -4.57 4.52
CA LEU A 157 3.33 -3.53 4.61
C LEU A 157 4.59 -4.21 5.16
N ILE A 158 5.40 -4.81 4.28
CA ILE A 158 6.77 -5.21 4.63
C ILE A 158 7.69 -4.08 4.14
N PRO A 159 8.27 -3.27 5.05
CA PRO A 159 9.35 -2.36 4.68
C PRO A 159 10.52 -3.19 4.17
N LEU A 160 11.08 -2.83 3.01
CA LEU A 160 12.25 -3.50 2.45
C LEU A 160 13.50 -3.12 3.25
N SER A 161 13.66 -3.64 4.47
CA SER A 161 14.91 -3.59 5.24
C SER A 161 15.01 -4.73 6.26
N SER A 162 15.30 -5.94 5.78
CA SER A 162 16.07 -6.92 6.56
C SER A 162 16.64 -8.01 5.65
N PRO A 163 17.98 -8.14 5.55
CA PRO A 163 18.59 -9.27 4.87
C PRO A 163 18.64 -10.47 5.82
N GLY A 164 18.06 -11.59 5.40
CA GLY A 164 18.27 -12.89 6.05
C GLY A 164 17.00 -13.57 6.53
N ALA A 165 16.32 -14.27 5.64
CA ALA A 165 15.43 -15.36 6.01
C ALA A 165 15.68 -16.52 5.05
N THR A 166 16.38 -17.53 5.55
CA THR A 166 16.66 -18.81 4.88
C THR A 166 15.34 -19.60 4.78
N LEU A 167 15.00 -20.04 3.58
CA LEU A 167 13.82 -20.89 3.32
C LEU A 167 14.10 -22.33 3.78
N GLU A 168 13.37 -22.80 4.79
CA GLU A 168 13.21 -24.24 5.07
C GLU A 168 11.98 -24.75 4.30
N HIS A 169 12.17 -25.72 3.40
CA HIS A 169 11.09 -26.42 2.69
C HIS A 169 10.63 -27.66 3.47
N PRO A 170 9.31 -27.90 3.64
CA PRO A 170 8.81 -29.20 4.09
C PRO A 170 8.74 -30.19 2.92
N ALA A 171 9.27 -31.40 3.14
CA ALA A 171 9.26 -32.50 2.19
C ALA A 171 7.85 -33.08 1.93
N SER A 172 7.56 -33.33 0.65
CA SER A 172 6.38 -34.09 0.18
C SER A 172 6.49 -35.58 0.54
N LYS A 173 5.48 -36.15 1.21
CA LYS A 173 5.32 -37.61 1.35
C LYS A 173 4.40 -38.15 0.26
N HIS A 174 4.98 -38.86 -0.71
CA HIS A 174 4.26 -39.75 -1.61
C HIS A 174 3.78 -40.99 -0.84
N SER A 175 2.47 -41.26 -0.87
CA SER A 175 1.87 -42.49 -0.34
C SER A 175 1.77 -43.54 -1.45
N SER A 176 2.51 -44.65 -1.32
CA SER A 176 2.41 -45.83 -2.18
C SER A 176 1.54 -46.91 -1.53
N ARG A 177 0.63 -47.48 -2.32
CA ARG A 177 -0.36 -48.50 -1.93
C ARG A 177 0.23 -49.90 -2.12
N PRO A 178 0.12 -50.86 -1.19
CA PRO A 178 0.62 -52.21 -1.41
C PRO A 178 -0.39 -53.12 -2.13
N ARG A 179 0.14 -54.01 -2.97
CA ARG A 179 -0.55 -55.02 -3.79
C ARG A 179 -0.62 -56.35 -3.01
N ALA A 180 -1.81 -56.93 -2.86
CA ALA A 180 -2.00 -58.24 -2.24
C ALA A 180 -1.67 -59.37 -3.24
N SER A 181 -0.89 -60.37 -2.79
CA SER A 181 -0.57 -61.59 -3.53
C SER A 181 -1.41 -62.77 -3.00
N GLY A 182 -2.00 -63.53 -3.90
CA GLY A 182 -2.94 -64.63 -3.63
C GLY A 182 -2.27 -65.92 -3.17
N LYS A 183 -2.98 -66.68 -2.32
CA LYS A 183 -2.65 -68.06 -1.95
C LYS A 183 -3.28 -69.04 -2.95
N ARG A 184 -2.48 -70.00 -3.42
CA ARG A 184 -2.92 -71.19 -4.17
C ARG A 184 -2.58 -72.41 -3.31
N HIS A 185 -3.57 -73.25 -3.02
CA HIS A 185 -3.42 -74.53 -2.32
C HIS A 185 -3.57 -75.70 -3.29
N GLN A 186 -3.06 -76.86 -2.84
CA GLN A 186 -3.20 -78.26 -3.27
C GLN A 186 -2.05 -78.86 -4.09
N PRO A 187 -1.85 -80.20 -3.97
CA PRO A 187 -2.67 -81.20 -3.27
C PRO A 187 -2.24 -81.51 -1.83
#